data_AF-A0A9N9L187-F1
#
_entry.id   AF-A0A9N9L187-F1
#
_cell.length_a   1.000
_cell.length_b   1.000
_cell.length_c   1.000
_cell.angle_alpha   90.00
_cell.angle_beta   90.00
_cell.angle_gamma   90.00
#
_symmetry.space_group_name_H-M   'P 1'
#
loop_
_entity.id
_entity.type
_entity.pdbx_description
1 polymer ?
#
loop_
_entity_poly.entity_id
_entity_poly.type
_entity_poly.pdbx_seq_one_letter_code
_entity_poly.pdbx_strand_id
1 'polypeptide(L)'
;MSPILRTFLIATAIPIVLAFSSTSVAYTCNETALAFATEAYIAAQTTGDLSLLRPSLSANVHYVENNQVIDIQTGILTKALKIDHRRTTTDLVTCATYTELIVTDPANPYVIGTQLRNDDGQKITVIDTVASTTNSWRFNATKTLEYVLQEDWHPIPEDKQDTRETLLAAGDAYMNIWGNASAFDLVPWGTPCQRIEGGDLVPDCRSEFDPEHATAPPVAHRRYVVDVSRGSVSILDVFVHIKNAADSHEFRLEGGKLRYVHTMTVCGGNPC
;
A
#
# COMPACT_ATOMS: atom_id res chain seq x y z
N MET A 1 -86.08 -37.27 21.84
CA MET A 1 -85.36 -36.47 20.83
C MET A 1 -84.40 -35.54 21.57
N SER A 2 -83.10 -35.81 21.48
CA SER A 2 -82.02 -34.90 21.90
C SER A 2 -80.76 -35.28 21.09
N PRO A 3 -79.96 -34.32 20.60
CA PRO A 3 -79.14 -34.51 19.40
C PRO A 3 -77.74 -35.04 19.70
N ILE A 4 -77.20 -35.80 18.74
CA ILE A 4 -75.84 -36.34 18.72
C ILE A 4 -74.89 -35.26 18.19
N LEU A 5 -73.93 -34.87 19.04
CA LEU A 5 -72.87 -33.90 18.75
C LEU A 5 -71.79 -34.55 17.87
N ARG A 6 -71.57 -34.03 16.66
CA ARG A 6 -70.49 -34.45 15.75
C ARG A 6 -69.25 -33.58 15.99
N THR A 7 -68.17 -34.18 16.47
CA THR A 7 -66.87 -33.53 16.63
C THR A 7 -66.13 -33.54 15.29
N PHE A 8 -65.83 -32.36 14.74
CA PHE A 8 -64.95 -32.17 13.58
C PHE A 8 -63.50 -31.99 14.06
N LEU A 9 -62.58 -32.84 13.61
CA LEU A 9 -61.14 -32.61 13.75
C LEU A 9 -60.67 -31.64 12.66
N ILE A 10 -60.10 -30.51 13.08
CA ILE A 10 -59.44 -29.53 12.21
C ILE A 10 -57.95 -29.89 12.17
N ALA A 11 -57.43 -30.27 10.99
CA ALA A 11 -56.01 -30.50 10.77
C ALA A 11 -55.32 -29.16 10.48
N THR A 12 -54.45 -28.71 11.38
CA THR A 12 -53.62 -27.51 11.23
C THR A 12 -52.36 -27.85 10.42
N ALA A 13 -52.27 -27.35 9.19
CA ALA A 13 -51.06 -27.44 8.38
C ALA A 13 -50.05 -26.37 8.82
N ILE A 14 -48.88 -26.79 9.30
CA ILE A 14 -47.78 -25.90 9.69
C ILE A 14 -46.91 -25.65 8.44
N PRO A 15 -46.73 -24.41 7.98
CA PRO A 15 -45.84 -24.12 6.87
C PRO A 15 -44.37 -24.22 7.33
N ILE A 16 -43.62 -25.14 6.70
CA ILE A 16 -42.17 -25.26 6.87
C ILE A 16 -41.52 -24.12 6.08
N VAL A 17 -41.07 -23.09 6.78
CA VAL A 17 -40.23 -22.03 6.21
C VAL A 17 -38.80 -22.56 6.12
N LEU A 18 -38.36 -22.96 4.92
CA LEU A 18 -36.96 -23.24 4.64
C LEU A 18 -36.18 -21.92 4.64
N ALA A 19 -35.51 -21.63 5.76
CA ALA A 19 -34.52 -20.58 5.84
C ALA A 19 -33.30 -20.96 5.00
N PHE A 20 -33.20 -20.44 3.78
CA PHE A 20 -31.96 -20.49 3.01
C PHE A 20 -30.93 -19.61 3.72
N SER A 21 -30.04 -20.25 4.48
CA SER A 21 -28.84 -19.58 4.99
C SER A 21 -27.91 -19.36 3.80
N SER A 22 -27.86 -18.13 3.28
CA SER A 22 -26.86 -17.73 2.31
C SER A 22 -25.49 -17.78 2.99
N THR A 23 -24.76 -18.87 2.83
CA THR A 23 -23.33 -18.89 3.13
C THR A 23 -22.66 -17.94 2.13
N SER A 24 -22.40 -16.70 2.53
CA SER A 24 -21.42 -15.87 1.84
C SER A 24 -20.09 -16.61 1.91
N VAL A 25 -19.63 -17.17 0.78
CA VAL A 25 -18.26 -17.65 0.68
C VAL A 25 -17.41 -16.41 0.92
N ALA A 26 -16.74 -16.35 2.08
CA ALA A 26 -15.75 -15.31 2.34
C ALA A 26 -14.69 -15.46 1.24
N TYR A 27 -14.71 -14.55 0.28
CA TYR A 27 -13.74 -14.56 -0.80
C TYR A 27 -12.36 -14.33 -0.18
N THR A 28 -11.50 -15.33 -0.31
CA THR A 28 -10.14 -15.24 0.22
C THR A 28 -9.28 -14.62 -0.86
N CYS A 29 -8.66 -13.47 -0.58
CA CYS A 29 -7.70 -12.90 -1.50
C CYS A 29 -6.61 -13.94 -1.82
N ASN A 30 -6.30 -14.09 -3.09
CA ASN A 30 -5.41 -15.13 -3.57
C ASN A 30 -4.03 -14.53 -3.87
N GLU A 31 -3.00 -15.00 -3.16
CA GLU A 31 -1.61 -14.56 -3.34
C GLU A 31 -1.12 -14.72 -4.78
N THR A 32 -1.44 -15.85 -5.43
CA THR A 32 -1.06 -16.10 -6.83
C THR A 32 -1.73 -15.10 -7.77
N ALA A 33 -2.96 -14.69 -7.48
CA ALA A 33 -3.67 -13.69 -8.27
C ALA A 33 -3.07 -12.29 -8.12
N LEU A 34 -2.71 -11.90 -6.89
CA LEU A 34 -2.00 -10.64 -6.63
C LEU A 34 -0.62 -10.63 -7.29
N ALA A 35 0.11 -11.75 -7.25
CA ALA A 35 1.38 -11.89 -7.95
C ALA A 35 1.20 -11.75 -9.47
N PHE A 36 0.20 -12.39 -10.06
CA PHE A 36 -0.10 -12.26 -11.49
C PHE A 36 -0.46 -10.83 -11.88
N ALA A 37 -1.33 -10.16 -11.11
CA ALA A 37 -1.70 -8.77 -11.32
C ALA A 37 -0.48 -7.83 -11.23
N THR A 38 0.40 -8.07 -10.24
CA THR A 38 1.61 -7.28 -10.03
C THR A 38 2.62 -7.48 -11.16
N GLU A 39 2.86 -8.71 -11.61
CA GLU A 39 3.75 -8.97 -12.75
C GLU A 39 3.21 -8.37 -14.06
N ALA A 40 1.89 -8.38 -14.28
CA ALA A 40 1.28 -7.69 -15.42
C ALA A 40 1.50 -6.17 -15.36
N TYR A 41 1.38 -5.56 -14.17
CA TYR A 41 1.69 -4.14 -13.95
C TYR A 41 3.17 -3.84 -14.24
N ILE A 42 4.09 -4.65 -13.70
CA ILE A 42 5.52 -4.45 -13.90
C ILE A 42 5.90 -4.63 -15.37
N ALA A 43 5.33 -5.62 -16.06
CA ALA A 43 5.54 -5.83 -17.49
C ALA A 43 5.05 -4.63 -18.30
N ALA A 44 3.86 -4.10 -18.01
CA ALA A 44 3.33 -2.90 -18.66
C ALA A 44 4.19 -1.66 -18.40
N GLN A 45 4.63 -1.45 -17.16
CA GLN A 45 5.53 -0.33 -16.81
C GLN A 45 6.90 -0.45 -17.49
N THR A 46 7.41 -1.69 -17.64
CA THR A 46 8.69 -1.95 -18.31
C THR A 46 8.62 -1.57 -19.79
N THR A 47 7.52 -1.91 -20.47
CA THR A 47 7.37 -1.72 -21.93
C THR A 47 6.67 -0.42 -22.31
N GLY A 48 5.99 0.25 -21.36
CA GLY A 48 5.04 1.32 -21.65
C GLY A 48 3.76 0.84 -22.36
N ASP A 49 3.51 -0.48 -22.40
CA ASP A 49 2.37 -1.07 -23.11
C ASP A 49 1.28 -1.57 -22.13
N LEU A 50 0.22 -0.77 -22.01
CA LEU A 50 -0.96 -1.10 -21.22
C LEU A 50 -1.69 -2.35 -21.69
N SER A 51 -1.48 -2.82 -22.92
CA SER A 51 -2.13 -4.06 -23.41
C SER A 51 -1.79 -5.27 -22.54
N LEU A 52 -0.61 -5.28 -21.91
CA LEU A 52 -0.15 -6.32 -21.00
C LEU A 52 -0.89 -6.29 -19.65
N LEU A 53 -1.36 -5.12 -19.22
CA LEU A 53 -2.09 -4.93 -17.97
C LEU A 53 -3.60 -5.09 -18.13
N ARG A 54 -4.16 -4.74 -19.31
CA ARG A 54 -5.60 -4.77 -19.60
C ARG A 54 -6.34 -6.04 -19.14
N PRO A 55 -5.81 -7.27 -19.31
CA PRO A 55 -6.49 -8.48 -18.85
C PRO A 55 -6.71 -8.53 -17.33
N SER A 56 -5.89 -7.83 -16.55
CA SER A 56 -5.96 -7.77 -15.08
C SER A 56 -6.80 -6.61 -14.57
N LEU A 57 -7.20 -5.66 -15.43
CA LEU A 57 -7.99 -4.49 -15.03
C LEU A 57 -9.47 -4.82 -14.90
N SER A 58 -10.14 -4.14 -13.95
CA SER A 58 -11.59 -4.05 -13.94
C SER A 58 -12.08 -3.11 -15.04
N ALA A 59 -13.36 -3.17 -15.38
CA ALA A 59 -13.94 -2.27 -16.40
C ALA A 59 -13.88 -0.79 -16.01
N ASN A 60 -13.84 -0.48 -14.71
CA ASN A 60 -13.85 0.88 -14.16
C ASN A 60 -12.62 1.10 -13.27
N VAL A 61 -11.43 0.79 -13.76
CA VAL A 61 -10.20 1.03 -13.00
C VAL A 61 -10.01 2.52 -12.73
N HIS A 62 -9.67 2.86 -11.49
CA HIS A 62 -9.24 4.18 -11.09
C HIS A 62 -7.72 4.27 -11.12
N TYR A 63 -7.19 5.19 -11.92
CA TYR A 63 -5.76 5.48 -11.94
C TYR A 63 -5.47 6.81 -11.24
N VAL A 64 -4.58 6.74 -10.27
CA VAL A 64 -4.09 7.88 -9.50
C VAL A 64 -2.58 7.93 -9.66
N GLU A 65 -2.07 9.08 -10.09
CA GLU A 65 -0.63 9.35 -10.16
C GLU A 65 -0.35 10.65 -9.42
N ASN A 66 0.57 10.60 -8.45
CA ASN A 66 0.98 11.72 -7.62
C ASN A 66 -0.24 12.47 -7.02
N ASN A 67 -1.16 11.71 -6.41
CA ASN A 67 -2.42 12.18 -5.82
C ASN A 67 -3.40 12.87 -6.79
N GLN A 68 -3.21 12.71 -8.11
CA GLN A 68 -4.14 13.21 -9.12
C GLN A 68 -4.81 12.03 -9.83
N VAL A 69 -6.14 12.08 -9.94
CA VAL A 69 -6.87 11.14 -10.79
C VAL A 69 -6.62 11.53 -12.24
N ILE A 70 -6.01 10.63 -13.01
CA ILE A 70 -5.67 10.86 -14.41
C ILE A 70 -6.10 9.66 -15.28
N ASP A 71 -6.09 9.84 -16.59
CA ASP A 71 -6.38 8.75 -17.53
C ASP A 71 -5.22 7.74 -17.53
N ILE A 72 -5.52 6.46 -17.37
CA ILE A 72 -4.53 5.36 -17.44
C ILE A 72 -3.80 5.30 -18.77
N GLN A 73 -4.38 5.84 -19.85
CA GLN A 73 -3.75 5.99 -21.16
C GLN A 73 -2.72 7.13 -21.21
N THR A 74 -2.42 7.75 -20.07
CA THR A 74 -1.40 8.79 -19.90
C THR A 74 -0.53 8.47 -18.67
N GLY A 75 0.40 9.36 -18.31
CA GLY A 75 1.20 9.19 -17.10
C GLY A 75 2.34 8.19 -17.24
N ILE A 76 2.89 7.76 -16.10
CA ILE A 76 4.13 6.98 -16.01
C ILE A 76 3.98 5.59 -16.62
N LEU A 77 2.79 4.98 -16.58
CA LEU A 77 2.52 3.66 -17.16
C LEU A 77 2.67 3.60 -18.69
N THR A 78 2.61 4.74 -19.37
CA THR A 78 2.80 4.82 -20.84
C THR A 78 4.26 5.02 -21.27
N LYS A 79 5.17 5.15 -20.29
CA LYS A 79 6.59 5.31 -20.53
C LYS A 79 7.30 3.98 -20.29
N ALA A 80 8.03 3.50 -21.30
CA ALA A 80 8.90 2.35 -21.13
C ALA A 80 10.04 2.71 -20.17
N LEU A 81 10.22 1.92 -19.11
CA LEU A 81 11.27 2.10 -18.12
C LEU A 81 12.11 0.84 -17.99
N LYS A 82 13.44 0.99 -18.02
CA LYS A 82 14.36 -0.09 -17.65
C LYS A 82 14.43 -0.16 -16.12
N ILE A 83 13.65 -1.05 -15.54
CA ILE A 83 13.60 -1.28 -14.10
C ILE A 83 14.90 -1.98 -13.65
N ASP A 84 15.67 -1.34 -12.78
CA ASP A 84 16.93 -1.86 -12.25
C ASP A 84 16.76 -2.59 -10.92
N HIS A 85 15.72 -2.23 -10.15
CA HIS A 85 15.33 -2.95 -8.94
C HIS A 85 13.81 -2.88 -8.74
N ARG A 86 13.26 -3.94 -8.14
CA ARG A 86 11.86 -4.00 -7.72
C ARG A 86 11.69 -4.79 -6.43
N ARG A 87 10.77 -4.36 -5.58
CA ARG A 87 10.32 -5.09 -4.39
C ARG A 87 8.80 -4.97 -4.27
N THR A 88 8.14 -6.08 -3.95
CA THR A 88 6.69 -6.12 -3.77
C THR A 88 6.34 -6.64 -2.38
N THR A 89 5.35 -5.99 -1.78
CA THR A 89 4.72 -6.27 -0.50
C THR A 89 3.26 -6.66 -0.78
N THR A 90 2.77 -7.73 -0.15
CA THR A 90 1.45 -8.33 -0.48
C THR A 90 0.51 -8.34 0.74
N ASP A 91 -0.65 -7.71 0.60
CA ASP A 91 -1.69 -7.65 1.64
C ASP A 91 -2.88 -8.54 1.26
N LEU A 92 -2.90 -9.73 1.84
CA LEU A 92 -3.98 -10.70 1.63
C LEU A 92 -5.28 -10.35 2.37
N VAL A 93 -5.24 -9.42 3.33
CA VAL A 93 -6.44 -9.01 4.08
C VAL A 93 -7.23 -7.98 3.30
N THR A 94 -6.56 -7.02 2.64
CA THR A 94 -7.20 -5.96 1.85
C THR A 94 -7.12 -6.19 0.34
N CYS A 95 -6.62 -7.35 -0.07
CA CYS A 95 -6.38 -7.75 -1.44
C CYS A 95 -5.66 -6.69 -2.28
N ALA A 96 -4.49 -6.31 -1.78
CA ALA A 96 -3.69 -5.24 -2.34
C ALA A 96 -2.21 -5.60 -2.39
N THR A 97 -1.45 -4.94 -3.26
CA THR A 97 0.01 -4.99 -3.26
C THR A 97 0.58 -3.59 -3.23
N TYR A 98 1.79 -3.45 -2.72
CA TYR A 98 2.64 -2.28 -2.89
C TYR A 98 3.90 -2.74 -3.61
N THR A 99 4.34 -1.99 -4.63
CA THR A 99 5.57 -2.28 -5.36
C THR A 99 6.43 -1.03 -5.44
N GLU A 100 7.68 -1.14 -4.96
CA GLU A 100 8.74 -0.17 -5.21
C GLU A 100 9.46 -0.55 -6.50
N LEU A 101 9.60 0.40 -7.42
CA LEU A 101 10.42 0.28 -8.63
C LEU A 101 11.51 1.36 -8.60
N ILE A 102 12.73 0.97 -8.96
CA ILE A 102 13.87 1.88 -9.11
C ILE A 102 14.40 1.81 -10.53
N VAL A 103 14.53 2.97 -11.15
CA VAL A 103 15.00 3.19 -12.51
C VAL A 103 16.15 4.19 -12.44
N THR A 104 17.35 3.76 -12.81
CA THR A 104 18.58 4.55 -12.73
C THR A 104 19.06 5.09 -14.08
N ASP A 105 18.21 5.03 -15.10
CA ASP A 105 18.47 5.69 -16.38
C ASP A 105 18.75 7.19 -16.16
N PRO A 106 19.94 7.70 -16.51
CA PRO A 106 20.29 9.10 -16.27
C PRO A 106 19.42 10.09 -17.05
N ALA A 107 18.79 9.68 -18.15
CA ALA A 107 17.89 10.54 -18.91
C ALA A 107 16.50 10.64 -18.28
N ASN A 108 16.03 9.57 -17.65
CA ASN A 108 14.69 9.48 -17.08
C ASN A 108 14.71 8.62 -15.79
N PRO A 109 15.34 9.11 -14.70
CA PRO A 109 15.43 8.35 -13.46
C PRO A 109 14.11 8.42 -12.70
N TYR A 110 13.73 7.31 -12.06
CA TYR A 110 12.52 7.23 -11.25
C TYR A 110 12.72 6.35 -10.01
N VAL A 111 12.05 6.73 -8.92
CA VAL A 111 11.75 5.84 -7.80
C VAL A 111 10.24 5.90 -7.60
N ILE A 112 9.57 4.76 -7.77
CA ILE A 112 8.11 4.69 -7.91
C ILE A 112 7.56 3.75 -6.85
N GLY A 113 6.56 4.20 -6.09
CA GLY A 113 5.77 3.38 -5.19
C GLY A 113 4.35 3.25 -5.74
N THR A 114 3.91 2.04 -6.06
CA THR A 114 2.56 1.80 -6.59
C THR A 114 1.79 0.82 -5.71
N GLN A 115 0.58 1.21 -5.29
CA GLN A 115 -0.41 0.32 -4.70
C GLN A 115 -1.41 -0.17 -5.76
N LEU A 116 -1.58 -1.49 -5.85
CA LEU A 116 -2.66 -2.13 -6.61
C LEU A 116 -3.73 -2.61 -5.64
N ARG A 117 -5.01 -2.39 -5.95
CA ARG A 117 -6.13 -2.94 -5.17
C ARG A 117 -7.03 -3.78 -6.07
N ASN A 118 -7.33 -5.00 -5.63
CA ASN A 118 -8.11 -5.96 -6.39
C ASN A 118 -9.50 -6.15 -5.79
N ASP A 119 -10.50 -6.36 -6.65
CA ASP A 119 -11.83 -6.80 -6.22
C ASP A 119 -11.90 -8.31 -6.00
N ASP A 120 -13.08 -8.79 -5.58
CA ASP A 120 -13.38 -10.22 -5.39
C ASP A 120 -13.26 -11.03 -6.69
N GLY A 121 -13.26 -10.38 -7.86
CA GLY A 121 -12.99 -10.97 -9.15
C GLY A 121 -11.50 -11.05 -9.50
N GLN A 122 -10.62 -10.70 -8.56
CA GLN A 122 -9.16 -10.57 -8.75
C GLN A 122 -8.77 -9.51 -9.79
N LYS A 123 -9.67 -8.58 -10.12
CA LYS A 123 -9.40 -7.50 -11.06
C LYS A 123 -8.91 -6.27 -10.33
N ILE A 124 -7.89 -5.62 -10.88
CA ILE A 124 -7.36 -4.36 -10.37
C ILE A 124 -8.43 -3.28 -10.55
N THR A 125 -8.90 -2.72 -9.44
CA THR A 125 -9.87 -1.62 -9.40
C THR A 125 -9.22 -0.28 -9.16
N VAL A 126 -8.06 -0.25 -8.49
CA VAL A 126 -7.29 0.97 -8.25
C VAL A 126 -5.82 0.70 -8.54
N ILE A 127 -5.19 1.62 -9.25
CA ILE A 127 -3.74 1.75 -9.38
C ILE A 127 -3.40 3.14 -8.84
N ASP A 128 -2.72 3.19 -7.71
CA ASP A 128 -2.33 4.44 -7.06
C ASP A 128 -0.81 4.51 -6.98
N THR A 129 -0.23 5.55 -7.59
CA THR A 129 1.20 5.65 -7.84
C THR A 129 1.76 6.97 -7.34
N VAL A 130 2.84 6.91 -6.58
CA VAL A 130 3.75 8.03 -6.35
C VAL A 130 4.99 7.78 -7.20
N ALA A 131 5.19 8.61 -8.22
CA ALA A 131 6.30 8.51 -9.16
C ALA A 131 7.26 9.68 -8.95
N SER A 132 8.26 9.48 -8.10
CA SER A 132 9.31 10.48 -7.84
C SER A 132 10.38 10.46 -8.93
N THR A 133 10.89 11.64 -9.28
CA THR A 133 11.87 11.83 -10.34
C THR A 133 12.69 13.09 -10.09
N THR A 134 13.47 13.54 -11.07
CA THR A 134 14.25 14.79 -10.99
C THR A 134 13.41 15.94 -10.42
N ASN A 135 13.98 16.66 -9.45
CA ASN A 135 13.35 17.73 -8.65
C ASN A 135 12.35 17.29 -7.57
N SER A 136 12.06 15.99 -7.43
CA SER A 136 11.43 15.46 -6.21
C SER A 136 12.35 15.66 -5.00
N TRP A 137 11.77 15.64 -3.79
CA TRP A 137 12.48 15.88 -2.54
C TRP A 137 13.67 14.93 -2.39
N ARG A 138 14.87 15.50 -2.22
CA ARG A 138 16.14 14.77 -2.02
C ARG A 138 16.40 13.67 -3.06
N PHE A 139 15.84 13.81 -4.27
CA PHE A 139 15.78 12.72 -5.24
C PHE A 139 17.15 12.27 -5.76
N ASN A 140 17.47 10.98 -5.62
CA ASN A 140 18.62 10.34 -6.23
C ASN A 140 18.41 8.81 -6.40
N ALA A 141 17.91 8.39 -7.57
CA ALA A 141 17.63 6.98 -7.85
C ALA A 141 18.86 6.05 -7.76
N THR A 142 20.04 6.51 -8.16
CA THR A 142 21.27 5.69 -8.08
C THR A 142 21.66 5.45 -6.63
N LYS A 143 21.53 6.46 -5.77
CA LYS A 143 21.77 6.31 -4.33
C LYS A 143 20.70 5.47 -3.65
N THR A 144 19.43 5.63 -4.00
CA THR A 144 18.37 4.72 -3.55
C THR A 144 18.74 3.28 -3.89
N LEU A 145 19.10 2.98 -5.15
CA LEU A 145 19.53 1.64 -5.56
C LEU A 145 20.72 1.13 -4.75
N GLU A 146 21.75 1.95 -4.55
CA GLU A 146 22.93 1.60 -3.77
C GLU A 146 22.57 1.15 -2.35
N TYR A 147 21.63 1.83 -1.69
CA TYR A 147 21.26 1.55 -0.31
C TYR A 147 20.30 0.36 -0.20
N VAL A 148 19.26 0.27 -1.03
CA VAL A 148 18.28 -0.84 -0.93
C VAL A 148 18.92 -2.20 -1.20
N LEU A 149 19.99 -2.26 -1.99
CA LEU A 149 20.73 -3.50 -2.24
C LEU A 149 21.52 -4.01 -1.03
N GLN A 150 21.67 -3.19 0.02
CA GLN A 150 22.33 -3.55 1.28
C GLN A 150 21.33 -4.01 2.35
N GLU A 151 20.04 -3.86 2.11
CA GLU A 151 18.99 -4.19 3.06
C GLU A 151 18.56 -5.66 2.95
N ASP A 152 18.03 -6.18 4.06
CA ASP A 152 17.44 -7.52 4.13
C ASP A 152 15.92 -7.43 4.21
N TRP A 153 15.27 -7.78 3.11
CA TRP A 153 13.80 -7.83 3.01
C TRP A 153 13.24 -9.25 2.93
N HIS A 154 13.99 -10.27 3.35
CA HIS A 154 13.50 -11.66 3.38
C HIS A 154 12.26 -11.79 4.28
N PRO A 155 11.41 -12.81 4.04
CA PRO A 155 10.28 -13.09 4.91
C PRO A 155 10.77 -13.35 6.34
N ILE A 156 10.07 -12.77 7.31
CA ILE A 156 10.31 -12.97 8.73
C ILE A 156 9.75 -14.36 9.10
N PRO A 157 10.48 -15.18 9.89
CA PRO A 157 9.94 -16.44 10.41
C PRO A 157 8.59 -16.25 11.09
N GLU A 158 7.63 -17.14 10.87
CA GLU A 158 6.23 -17.00 11.32
C GLU A 158 6.11 -16.73 12.83
N ASP A 159 6.96 -17.37 13.65
CA ASP A 159 7.01 -17.19 15.10
C ASP A 159 7.58 -15.82 15.55
N LYS A 160 8.12 -15.03 14.61
CA LYS A 160 8.70 -13.71 14.83
C LYS A 160 7.97 -12.60 14.08
N GLN A 161 6.93 -12.92 13.31
CA GLN A 161 6.15 -11.92 12.58
C GLN A 161 5.34 -11.07 13.56
N ASP A 162 5.45 -9.75 13.41
CA ASP A 162 4.59 -8.80 14.11
C ASP A 162 3.15 -8.90 13.61
N THR A 163 2.18 -8.59 14.47
CA THR A 163 0.78 -8.60 14.03
C THR A 163 0.49 -7.45 13.08
N ARG A 164 -0.55 -7.59 12.24
CA ARG A 164 -1.02 -6.51 11.35
C ARG A 164 -1.29 -5.21 12.13
N GLU A 165 -1.90 -5.32 13.30
CA GLU A 165 -2.22 -4.19 14.17
C GLU A 165 -0.95 -3.49 14.67
N THR A 166 0.10 -4.26 14.96
CA THR A 166 1.41 -3.72 15.37
C THR A 166 2.06 -2.92 14.24
N LEU A 167 2.03 -3.46 13.00
CA LEU A 167 2.54 -2.77 11.81
C LEU A 167 1.78 -1.46 11.55
N LEU A 168 0.45 -1.51 11.57
CA LEU A 168 -0.40 -0.32 11.38
C LEU A 168 -0.13 0.73 12.46
N ALA A 169 -0.08 0.33 13.73
CA ALA A 169 0.17 1.25 14.84
C ALA A 169 1.54 1.95 14.72
N ALA A 170 2.57 1.23 14.25
CA ALA A 170 3.88 1.80 14.01
C ALA A 170 3.87 2.83 12.87
N GLY A 171 3.25 2.49 11.74
CA GLY A 171 3.10 3.40 10.60
C GLY A 171 2.31 4.66 10.98
N ASP A 172 1.22 4.50 11.73
CA ASP A 172 0.42 5.62 12.24
C ASP A 172 1.18 6.50 13.21
N ALA A 173 1.90 5.91 14.16
CA ALA A 173 2.74 6.66 15.09
C ALA A 173 3.76 7.52 14.34
N TYR A 174 4.43 6.96 13.32
CA TYR A 174 5.40 7.70 12.51
C TYR A 174 4.73 8.84 11.74
N MET A 175 3.65 8.55 11.02
CA MET A 175 2.92 9.58 10.27
C MET A 175 2.35 10.69 11.16
N ASN A 176 2.09 10.40 12.45
CA ASN A 176 1.56 11.37 13.41
C ASN A 176 2.62 12.33 13.97
N ILE A 177 3.92 12.06 13.84
CA ILE A 177 4.99 12.95 14.33
C ILE A 177 4.80 14.38 13.81
N TRP A 178 4.42 14.49 12.54
CA TRP A 178 4.31 15.77 11.85
C TRP A 178 3.17 16.66 12.36
N GLY A 179 2.12 16.10 12.97
CA GLY A 179 1.02 16.89 13.56
C GLY A 179 0.94 16.81 15.08
N ASN A 180 1.83 16.04 15.72
CA ASN A 180 1.85 15.82 17.15
C ASN A 180 3.24 15.40 17.62
N ALA A 181 3.96 16.31 18.28
CA ALA A 181 5.33 16.06 18.74
C ALA A 181 5.40 14.86 19.71
N SER A 182 4.34 14.63 20.48
CA SER A 182 4.28 13.51 21.43
C SER A 182 4.23 12.15 20.74
N ALA A 183 3.87 12.09 19.45
CA ALA A 183 3.86 10.85 18.68
C ALA A 183 5.28 10.33 18.42
N PHE A 184 6.30 11.19 18.47
CA PHE A 184 7.70 10.79 18.32
C PHE A 184 8.12 9.72 19.32
N ASP A 185 7.66 9.83 20.58
CA ASP A 185 7.95 8.84 21.62
C ASP A 185 7.11 7.56 21.51
N LEU A 186 6.06 7.58 20.68
CA LEU A 186 5.21 6.41 20.40
C LEU A 186 5.72 5.57 19.23
N VAL A 187 6.56 6.15 18.36
CA VAL A 187 7.15 5.38 17.27
C VAL A 187 8.06 4.30 17.84
N PRO A 188 7.90 3.04 17.40
CA PRO A 188 8.73 1.96 17.89
C PRO A 188 10.11 1.97 17.21
N TRP A 189 10.94 2.96 17.51
CA TRP A 189 12.30 3.08 16.97
C TRP A 189 13.13 1.83 17.28
N GLY A 190 13.74 1.23 16.24
CA GLY A 190 14.70 0.14 16.39
C GLY A 190 16.14 0.60 16.43
N THR A 191 17.05 -0.31 16.76
CA THR A 191 18.49 -0.09 16.66
C THR A 191 19.14 -1.38 16.17
N PRO A 192 19.68 -1.42 14.92
CA PRO A 192 19.79 -0.30 13.98
C PRO A 192 18.47 -0.05 13.24
N CYS A 193 18.21 1.21 12.87
CA CYS A 193 17.10 1.61 12.01
C CYS A 193 17.56 2.68 11.01
N GLN A 194 17.29 2.51 9.72
CA GLN A 194 17.75 3.41 8.67
C GLN A 194 16.57 3.98 7.88
N ARG A 195 16.73 5.20 7.37
CA ARG A 195 15.76 5.84 6.49
C ARG A 195 16.41 6.25 5.17
N ILE A 196 15.82 5.85 4.05
CA ILE A 196 16.16 6.34 2.72
C ILE A 196 15.12 7.38 2.34
N GLU A 197 15.52 8.65 2.35
CA GLU A 197 14.64 9.79 2.10
C GLU A 197 14.96 10.40 0.72
N GLY A 198 14.17 10.06 -0.30
CA GLY A 198 14.40 10.49 -1.68
C GLY A 198 15.68 9.93 -2.33
N GLY A 199 16.55 9.25 -1.59
CA GLY A 199 17.88 8.83 -2.03
C GLY A 199 18.99 9.25 -1.07
N ASP A 200 18.69 10.10 -0.08
CA ASP A 200 19.58 10.39 1.03
C ASP A 200 19.43 9.32 2.12
N LEU A 201 20.55 8.73 2.55
CA LEU A 201 20.57 7.78 3.66
C LEU A 201 20.71 8.53 4.98
N VAL A 202 19.74 8.34 5.85
CA VAL A 202 19.76 8.72 7.26
C VAL A 202 20.07 7.46 8.08
N PRO A 203 21.30 7.31 8.62
CA PRO A 203 21.74 6.06 9.27
C PRO A 203 21.02 5.73 10.58
N ASP A 204 20.43 6.74 11.22
CA ASP A 204 19.53 6.60 12.37
C ASP A 204 18.17 7.20 11.99
N CYS A 205 17.18 6.35 11.74
CA CYS A 205 15.85 6.76 11.32
C CYS A 205 15.11 7.63 12.35
N ARG A 206 15.63 7.81 13.57
CA ARG A 206 15.11 8.74 14.60
C ARG A 206 15.64 10.17 14.45
N SER A 207 16.67 10.38 13.63
CA SER A 207 17.30 11.69 13.45
C SER A 207 16.57 12.57 12.42
N GLU A 208 16.95 13.85 12.33
CA GLU A 208 16.41 14.82 11.36
C GLU A 208 14.91 15.14 11.50
N PHE A 209 14.27 14.81 12.62
CA PHE A 209 12.96 15.36 12.96
C PHE A 209 13.12 16.71 13.65
N ASP A 210 12.57 17.75 13.04
CA ASP A 210 12.45 19.07 13.67
C ASP A 210 11.15 19.13 14.49
N PRO A 211 11.22 19.32 15.82
CA PRO A 211 10.04 19.48 16.66
C PRO A 211 9.11 20.64 16.25
N GLU A 212 9.63 21.67 15.57
CA GLU A 212 8.81 22.80 15.10
C GLU A 212 7.80 22.38 14.02
N HIS A 213 8.11 21.33 13.25
CA HIS A 213 7.21 20.80 12.22
C HIS A 213 5.98 20.11 12.81
N ALA A 214 5.99 19.74 14.09
CA ALA A 214 4.93 19.00 14.77
C ALA A 214 3.64 19.82 15.05
N THR A 215 3.58 21.06 14.57
CA THR A 215 2.43 21.98 14.72
C THR A 215 1.55 22.09 13.48
N ALA A 216 1.96 21.45 12.37
CA ALA A 216 1.22 21.51 11.13
C ALA A 216 0.04 20.50 11.11
N PRO A 217 -0.91 20.63 10.17
CA PRO A 217 -2.05 19.73 10.09
C PRO A 217 -1.62 18.26 9.95
N PRO A 218 -2.41 17.29 10.43
CA PRO A 218 -2.05 15.87 10.28
C PRO A 218 -1.90 15.46 8.82
N VAL A 219 -0.95 14.55 8.56
CA VAL A 219 -0.81 13.85 7.27
C VAL A 219 -2.15 13.23 6.87
N ALA A 220 -2.63 13.57 5.67
CA ALA A 220 -4.00 13.31 5.25
C ALA A 220 -4.08 12.21 4.19
N HIS A 221 -5.28 11.65 3.96
CA HIS A 221 -5.54 10.66 2.91
C HIS A 221 -4.62 9.42 2.95
N ARG A 222 -4.25 8.91 4.12
CA ARG A 222 -3.39 7.73 4.24
C ARG A 222 -4.06 6.48 3.66
N ARG A 223 -3.33 5.74 2.82
CA ARG A 223 -3.78 4.54 2.11
C ARG A 223 -2.77 3.43 2.34
N TYR A 224 -3.22 2.33 2.94
CA TYR A 224 -2.32 1.32 3.51
C TYR A 224 -2.29 0.03 2.69
N VAL A 225 -1.11 -0.59 2.63
CA VAL A 225 -0.89 -2.00 2.26
C VAL A 225 0.01 -2.61 3.33
N VAL A 226 -0.39 -3.73 3.92
CA VAL A 226 0.34 -4.36 5.03
C VAL A 226 0.64 -5.82 4.72
N ASP A 227 1.91 -6.22 4.85
CA ASP A 227 2.38 -7.60 4.66
C ASP A 227 3.05 -8.08 5.95
N VAL A 228 2.35 -8.95 6.66
CA VAL A 228 2.83 -9.56 7.92
C VAL A 228 4.06 -10.43 7.68
N SER A 229 4.14 -11.13 6.54
CA SER A 229 5.28 -11.99 6.23
C SER A 229 6.57 -11.22 6.02
N ARG A 230 6.48 -9.97 5.54
CA ARG A 230 7.62 -9.07 5.33
C ARG A 230 7.85 -8.11 6.51
N GLY A 231 6.95 -8.08 7.49
CA GLY A 231 6.92 -7.03 8.51
C GLY A 231 6.77 -5.64 7.90
N SER A 232 6.05 -5.51 6.78
CA SER A 232 5.98 -4.27 6.01
C SER A 232 4.63 -3.57 6.13
N VAL A 233 4.66 -2.24 6.20
CA VAL A 233 3.50 -1.38 5.97
C VAL A 233 3.88 -0.25 5.03
N SER A 234 3.20 -0.17 3.89
CA SER A 234 3.26 0.95 2.95
C SER A 234 2.08 1.89 3.17
N ILE A 235 2.34 3.19 3.12
CA ILE A 235 1.38 4.27 3.25
C ILE A 235 1.60 5.23 2.09
N LEU A 236 0.61 5.38 1.21
CA LEU A 236 0.53 6.52 0.29
C LEU A 236 -0.36 7.59 0.91
N ASP A 237 0.04 8.84 0.84
CA ASP A 237 -0.67 9.93 1.52
C ASP A 237 -0.55 11.28 0.80
N VAL A 238 -1.23 12.30 1.35
CA VAL A 238 -1.02 13.70 1.03
C VAL A 238 -0.17 14.30 2.15
N PHE A 239 1.10 14.58 1.83
CA PHE A 239 2.04 15.12 2.79
C PHE A 239 1.87 16.63 2.89
N VAL A 240 0.91 17.03 3.73
CA VAL A 240 0.49 18.43 3.94
C VAL A 240 1.62 19.35 4.40
N HIS A 241 2.67 18.80 5.00
CA HIS A 241 3.85 19.54 5.48
C HIS A 241 4.73 20.07 4.35
N ILE A 242 4.74 19.39 3.19
CA ILE A 242 5.52 19.80 2.03
C ILE A 242 4.57 20.08 0.87
N LYS A 243 3.98 21.28 0.83
CA LYS A 243 3.18 21.76 -0.31
C LYS A 243 2.04 20.81 -0.73
N ASN A 244 1.44 20.05 0.19
CA ASN A 244 0.49 18.96 -0.10
C ASN A 244 1.03 17.94 -1.11
N ALA A 245 2.31 17.59 -0.98
CA ALA A 245 3.00 16.68 -1.89
C ALA A 245 2.32 15.30 -1.92
N ALA A 246 2.47 14.64 -3.05
CA ALA A 246 2.21 13.21 -3.11
C ALA A 246 3.36 12.46 -2.49
N ASP A 247 3.05 11.53 -1.59
CA ASP A 247 4.04 10.95 -0.72
C ASP A 247 3.81 9.46 -0.51
N SER A 248 4.92 8.75 -0.38
CA SER A 248 4.97 7.32 -0.10
C SER A 248 5.93 7.09 1.05
N HIS A 249 5.47 6.36 2.07
CA HIS A 249 6.31 5.81 3.12
C HIS A 249 6.14 4.28 3.16
N GLU A 250 7.23 3.53 3.04
CA GLU A 250 7.23 2.10 3.38
C GLU A 250 8.10 1.86 4.62
N PHE A 251 7.56 1.11 5.57
CA PHE A 251 8.22 0.76 6.82
C PHE A 251 8.43 -0.74 6.89
N ARG A 252 9.64 -1.17 7.27
CA ARG A 252 9.89 -2.53 7.75
C ARG A 252 10.01 -2.54 9.26
N LEU A 253 9.32 -3.46 9.91
CA LEU A 253 9.46 -3.78 11.32
C LEU A 253 10.04 -5.18 11.52
N GLU A 254 10.87 -5.32 12.55
CA GLU A 254 11.36 -6.61 13.04
C GLU A 254 11.29 -6.62 14.57
N GLY A 255 10.56 -7.59 15.14
CA GLY A 255 10.40 -7.71 16.59
C GLY A 255 9.72 -6.47 17.22
N GLY A 256 8.75 -5.90 16.51
CA GLY A 256 7.96 -4.77 16.92
C GLY A 256 8.69 -3.44 16.84
N LYS A 257 9.82 -3.37 16.12
CA LYS A 257 10.69 -2.19 16.00
C LYS A 257 11.00 -1.84 14.55
N LEU A 258 11.02 -0.55 14.22
CA LEU A 258 11.40 -0.07 12.90
C LEU A 258 12.83 -0.48 12.55
N ARG A 259 12.99 -1.00 11.34
CA ARG A 259 14.26 -1.44 10.76
C ARG A 259 14.66 -0.62 9.54
N TYR A 260 13.74 -0.45 8.59
CA TYR A 260 13.94 0.36 7.39
C TYR A 260 12.73 1.29 7.17
N VAL A 261 13.00 2.48 6.65
CA VAL A 261 12.00 3.47 6.24
C VAL A 261 12.35 3.99 4.86
N HIS A 262 11.47 3.85 3.89
CA HIS A 262 11.66 4.38 2.54
C HIS A 262 10.68 5.50 2.31
N THR A 263 11.14 6.64 1.79
CA THR A 263 10.26 7.76 1.49
C THR A 263 10.42 8.27 0.06
N MET A 264 9.31 8.66 -0.55
CA MET A 264 9.25 9.29 -1.87
C MET A 264 8.30 10.47 -1.82
N THR A 265 8.76 11.69 -2.09
CA THR A 265 7.92 12.90 -2.01
C THR A 265 7.94 13.70 -3.31
N VAL A 266 6.76 14.02 -3.84
CA VAL A 266 6.57 14.70 -5.14
C VAL A 266 5.75 15.98 -4.99
N CYS A 267 6.38 17.13 -5.21
CA CYS A 267 5.78 18.46 -5.07
C CYS A 267 5.09 18.95 -6.36
N GLY A 268 4.20 18.12 -6.93
CA GLY A 268 3.35 18.51 -8.07
C GLY A 268 4.12 18.91 -9.33
N GLY A 269 5.23 18.24 -9.62
CA GLY A 269 6.08 18.52 -10.79
C GLY A 269 6.96 19.77 -10.68
N ASN A 270 6.93 20.47 -9.54
CA ASN A 270 7.88 21.53 -9.22
C ASN A 270 8.98 20.99 -8.29
N PRO A 271 10.13 21.68 -8.22
CA PRO A 271 11.07 21.45 -7.13
C PRO A 271 10.37 21.49 -5.77
N CYS A 272 10.53 20.41 -5.02
CA CYS A 272 10.42 20.47 -3.57
C CYS A 272 11.51 21.45 -3.09
#